data_AF-A0A6G3Z5X7-F1
#
_entry.id   AF-A0A6G3Z5X7-F1
#
_cell.length_a   1.000
_cell.length_b   1.000
_cell.length_c   1.000
_cell.angle_alpha   90.00
_cell.angle_beta   90.00
_cell.angle_gamma   90.00
#
_symmetry.space_group_name_H-M   'P 1'
#
loop_
_entity.id
_entity.type
_entity.pdbx_description
1 polymer ?
#
loop_
_entity_poly.entity_id
_entity_poly.type
_entity_poly.pdbx_seq_one_letter_code
_entity_poly.pdbx_strand_id
1 'polypeptide(L)' 'MALLNKISSATLRMLHEFLKRRDPDQVWGNLKRTTTPEGDVLWLCQEHIKETSPTSF' A
#
# COMPACT_ATOMS: atom_id res chain seq x y z
N MET A 1 9.14 -16.07 -15.68
CA MET A 1 7.98 -16.45 -14.84
C MET A 1 8.48 -17.30 -13.67
N ALA A 2 8.50 -16.94 -12.40
CA ALA A 2 8.15 -15.75 -11.65
C ALA A 2 9.19 -15.66 -10.51
N LEU A 3 9.85 -14.51 -10.35
CA LEU A 3 10.89 -14.27 -9.34
C LEU A 3 10.35 -13.32 -8.27
N LEU A 4 9.11 -13.55 -7.81
CA LEU A 4 8.59 -12.91 -6.60
C LEU A 4 8.78 -13.88 -5.44
N ASN A 5 10.04 -13.92 -5.04
CA ASN A 5 10.56 -14.63 -3.89
C ASN A 5 9.74 -14.25 -2.65
N LYS A 6 9.32 -15.23 -1.85
CA LYS A 6 8.57 -15.01 -0.60
C LYS A 6 9.35 -14.03 0.28
N ILE A 7 8.92 -12.77 0.35
CA ILE A 7 9.51 -11.81 1.28
C ILE A 7 9.14 -12.27 2.70
N SER A 8 10.15 -12.46 3.55
CA SER A 8 9.90 -12.87 4.93
C SER A 8 9.16 -11.77 5.69
N SER A 9 8.33 -12.17 6.66
CA SER A 9 7.61 -11.21 7.53
C SER A 9 8.57 -10.30 8.30
N ALA A 10 9.77 -10.79 8.64
CA ALA A 10 10.82 -9.98 9.25
C ALA A 10 11.34 -8.89 8.30
N THR A 11 11.59 -9.23 7.04
CA THR A 11 12.03 -8.27 6.01
C THR A 11 10.97 -7.18 5.78
N LEU A 12 9.69 -7.53 5.75
CA LEU A 12 8.60 -6.55 5.64
C LEU A 12 8.57 -5.58 6.84
N ARG A 13 8.77 -6.08 8.06
CA ARG A 13 8.88 -5.23 9.25
C ARG A 13 10.08 -4.29 9.19
N MET A 14 11.24 -4.79 8.75
CA MET A 14 12.44 -3.95 8.57
C MET A 14 12.23 -2.86 7.53
N LEU A 15 11.60 -3.19 6.39
CA LEU A 15 11.25 -2.21 5.36
C LEU A 15 10.30 -1.15 5.92
N HIS A 16 9.28 -1.56 6.68
CA HIS A 16 8.33 -0.64 7.29
C HIS A 16 9.01 0.34 8.26
N GLU A 17 9.91 -0.15 9.12
CA GLU A 17 10.68 0.69 10.04
C GLU A 17 11.63 1.64 9.29
N PHE A 18 12.25 1.19 8.21
CA PHE A 18 13.07 2.05 7.35
C PHE A 18 12.23 3.19 6.75
N LEU A 19 11.05 2.87 6.20
CA LEU A 19 10.15 3.87 5.61
C LEU A 19 9.69 4.89 6.66
N LYS A 20 9.29 4.45 7.87
CA LYS A 20 8.91 5.36 8.97
C LYS A 20 10.03 6.31 9.39
N ARG A 21 11.29 5.87 9.33
CA ARG A 21 12.43 6.76 9.63
C ARG A 21 12.70 7.76 8.51
N ARG A 22 12.45 7.39 7.26
CA ARG A 22 12.67 8.24 6.08
C ARG A 22 11.53 9.21 5.83
N ASP A 23 10.32 8.82 6.20
CA ASP A 23 9.09 9.60 6.09
C ASP A 23 8.30 9.50 7.41
N PRO A 24 8.67 10.30 8.42
CA PRO A 24 8.05 10.26 9.75
C PRO A 24 6.55 10.58 9.73
N ASP A 25 6.15 11.48 8.81
CA ASP A 25 4.76 11.89 8.61
C ASP A 25 3.96 10.84 7.85
N GLN A 26 4.62 9.81 7.33
CA GLN A 26 4.03 8.68 6.63
C GLN A 26 3.14 9.11 5.45
N VAL A 27 3.60 10.11 4.69
CA VAL A 27 2.90 10.65 3.52
C VAL A 27 2.99 9.70 2.31
N TRP A 28 4.07 8.93 2.22
CA TRP A 28 4.33 7.83 1.29
C TRP A 28 4.10 8.26 -0.17
N GLY A 29 4.57 9.47 -0.51
CA GLY A 29 4.39 10.04 -1.84
C GLY A 29 2.94 10.45 -2.16
N ASN A 30 2.16 10.83 -1.14
CA ASN A 30 0.73 11.15 -1.22
C ASN A 30 -0.16 9.95 -1.61
N LEU A 31 0.35 8.72 -1.45
CA LEU A 31 -0.43 7.51 -1.63
C LEU A 31 -1.21 7.21 -0.36
N LYS A 32 -2.47 6.83 -0.50
CA LYS A 32 -3.30 6.37 0.62
C LYS A 32 -3.53 4.87 0.53
N ARG A 33 -3.48 4.23 1.69
CA ARG A 33 -3.89 2.83 1.84
C ARG A 33 -5.41 2.71 1.65
N THR A 34 -5.82 1.89 0.69
CA THR A 34 -7.22 1.49 0.48
C THR A 34 -7.35 -0.03 0.55
N THR A 35 -8.52 -0.51 0.92
CA THR A 35 -8.84 -1.93 0.94
C THR A 35 -9.97 -2.18 -0.04
N THR A 36 -9.75 -3.07 -1.01
CA THR A 36 -10.77 -3.41 -2.00
C THR A 36 -11.87 -4.27 -1.36
N PRO A 37 -13.06 -4.39 -1.97
CA PRO A 37 -14.11 -5.30 -1.49
C PRO A 37 -13.66 -6.76 -1.34
N GLU A 38 -12.70 -7.19 -2.17
CA GLU A 38 -12.12 -8.53 -2.16
C GLU A 38 -11.10 -8.73 -1.02
N GLY A 39 -10.72 -7.65 -0.33
CA GLY A 39 -9.79 -7.66 0.80
C GLY A 39 -8.34 -7.32 0.43
N ASP A 40 -8.06 -6.96 -0.83
CA ASP A 40 -6.72 -6.56 -1.24
C ASP A 40 -6.35 -5.18 -0.68
N VAL A 41 -5.08 -5.00 -0.35
CA VAL A 41 -4.55 -3.73 0.17
C VAL A 41 -3.76 -3.02 -0.92
N LEU A 42 -4.26 -1.86 -1.36
CA LEU A 42 -3.63 -1.04 -2.39
C LEU A 42 -3.15 0.30 -1.79
N TRP A 43 -2.09 0.86 -2.38
CA TRP A 43 -1.62 2.21 -2.08
C TRP A 43 -1.80 3.07 -3.33
N LEU A 44 -2.80 3.95 -3.32
CA LEU A 44 -3.24 4.68 -4.51
C LEU A 44 -3.17 6.19 -4.29
N CYS A 45 -2.90 6.95 -5.35
CA CYS A 45 -3.09 8.39 -5.32
C CYS A 45 -4.59 8.73 -5.27
N GLN A 46 -4.93 9.97 -4.93
CA GLN A 46 -6.32 10.39 -4.75
C GLN A 46 -7.22 10.15 -5.97
N GLU A 47 -6.66 10.19 -7.18
CA GLU A 47 -7.40 9.99 -8.42
C GLU A 47 -7.87 8.53 -8.55
N HIS A 48 -6.96 7.57 -8.40
CA HIS A 48 -7.26 6.14 -8.54
C HIS A 48 -8.05 5.53 -7.37
N ILE A 49 -8.10 6.21 -6.21
CA ILE A 49 -9.00 5.81 -5.12
C ILE A 49 -10.47 5.90 -5.57
N LYS A 50 -10.83 6.90 -6.39
CA LYS A 50 -12.21 7.09 -6.87
C LYS A 50 -12.65 5.96 -7.81
N GLU A 51 -11.71 5.41 -8.57
CA GLU A 51 -11.96 4.32 -9.52
C GLU A 51 -12.09 2.97 -8.81
N THR A 52 -11.48 2.82 -7.64
CA THR A 52 -11.52 1.58 -6.85
C THR A 52 -12.69 1.50 -5.88
N SER A 53 -13.35 2.62 -5.57
CA SER A 53 -14.68 2.60 -4.97
C SER A 53 -15.72 2.40 -6.08
N PRO A 54 -16.38 1.22 -6.20
CA PRO A 54 -17.58 1.14 -7.01
C PRO A 54 -18.61 2.07 -6.36
N THR A 55 -18.87 3.21 -7.00
CA THR A 55 -19.96 4.11 -6.65
C THR A 55 -21.22 3.27 -6.50
N SER A 56 -21.69 3.12 -5.27
CA SER A 56 -23.01 2.56 -5.00
C SER A 56 -24.02 3.52 -5.64
N PHE A 57 -24.84 2.98 -6.54
CA PHE A 57 -26.06 3.64 -7.03
C PHE A 57 -27.00 3.95 -5.86
#